data_AF-A0A5C8BA29-F1
#
_entry.id   AF-A0A5C8BA29-F1
#
_cell.length_a   1.000
_cell.length_b   1.000
_cell.length_c   1.000
_cell.angle_alpha   90.00
_cell.angle_beta   90.00
_cell.angle_gamma   90.00
#
_symmetry.space_group_name_H-M   'P 1'
#
loop_
_entity.id
_entity.type
_entity.pdbx_description
1 polymer ?
#
loop_
_entity_poly.entity_id
_entity_poly.type
_entity_poly.pdbx_seq_one_letter_code
_entity_poly.pdbx_strand_id
1 'polypeptide(L)' 'MRNILRTSLLLLACSGCLSKDNNAKPEYGSTGLPKNCRAYVQSAINDYRAKKYTADEVMTGLERNCGEHGITWDSN' A
#
# COMPACT_ATOMS: atom_id res chain seq x y z
N MET A 1 15.88 45.49 17.91
CA MET A 1 15.08 44.94 16.80
C MET A 1 15.95 44.18 15.78
N ARG A 2 16.68 43.16 16.24
CA ARG A 2 17.48 42.23 15.42
C ARG A 2 17.55 41.00 16.31
N ASN A 3 16.68 40.02 16.12
CA ASN A 3 16.75 38.65 16.69
C ASN A 3 15.45 37.85 16.47
N ILE A 4 14.36 38.48 16.01
CA ILE A 4 13.08 37.79 15.78
C ILE A 4 13.04 37.11 14.39
N LEU A 5 13.96 37.46 13.47
CA LEU A 5 13.90 37.02 12.07
C LEU A 5 14.59 35.67 11.76
N ARG A 6 15.07 34.93 12.77
CA ARG A 6 15.78 33.65 12.54
C ARG A 6 15.00 32.40 12.95
N THR A 7 13.84 32.55 13.58
CA THR A 7 13.10 31.40 14.17
C THR A 7 12.04 30.82 13.26
N SER A 8 11.83 31.35 12.04
CA SER A 8 10.69 30.99 11.18
C SER A 8 10.99 29.97 10.08
N LEU A 9 12.22 29.46 9.94
CA LEU A 9 12.60 28.60 8.80
C LEU A 9 12.67 27.09 9.13
N LEU A 10 12.41 26.68 10.38
CA LEU A 10 12.52 25.28 10.82
C LEU A 10 11.20 24.49 10.79
N LEU A 11 10.07 25.13 10.46
CA LEU A 11 8.75 24.49 10.48
C LEU A 11 8.30 23.90 9.12
N LEU A 12 9.08 24.08 8.06
CA LEU A 12 8.69 23.65 6.70
C LEU A 12 9.24 22.27 6.26
N ALA A 13 9.86 21.50 7.16
CA ALA A 13 10.54 20.26 6.80
C ALA A 13 9.75 18.96 7.12
N CYS A 14 8.59 19.02 7.77
CA CYS A 14 7.85 17.82 8.23
C CYS A 14 6.59 17.47 7.43
N SER A 15 6.28 18.17 6.33
CA SER A 15 5.07 17.89 5.53
C SER A 15 5.09 16.51 4.84
N GLY A 16 6.25 15.85 4.75
CA GLY A 16 6.42 14.55 4.07
C GLY A 16 6.18 13.31 4.93
N CYS A 17 6.05 13.44 6.26
CA CYS A 17 5.92 12.28 7.17
C CYS A 17 4.48 11.92 7.54
N LEU A 18 3.48 12.58 6.96
CA LEU A 18 2.06 12.36 7.27
C LEU A 18 1.30 11.57 6.19
N SER A 19 1.98 11.06 5.16
CA SER A 19 1.37 10.13 4.21
C SER A 19 1.06 8.82 4.94
N LYS A 20 -0.23 8.57 5.18
CA LYS A 20 -0.71 7.30 5.72
C LYS A 20 -0.26 6.17 4.79
N ASP A 21 0.60 5.28 5.29
CA ASP A 21 0.95 4.05 4.58
C ASP A 21 -0.29 3.15 4.52
N ASN A 22 -0.95 3.15 3.36
CA ASN A 22 -2.15 2.35 3.11
C ASN A 22 -1.86 0.84 3.04
N ASN A 23 -0.60 0.40 3.13
CA ASN A 23 -0.18 -1.00 3.20
C ASN A 23 0.34 -1.45 4.58
N ALA A 24 0.27 -0.59 5.61
CA ALA A 24 0.78 -0.87 6.96
C ALA A 24 0.16 -2.13 7.60
N LYS A 25 -1.08 -2.48 7.24
CA LYS A 25 -1.81 -3.68 7.67
C LYS A 25 -2.72 -4.18 6.55
N PRO A 26 -3.13 -5.46 6.53
CA PRO A 26 -4.16 -5.93 5.60
C PRO A 26 -5.46 -5.15 5.78
N GLU A 27 -6.06 -4.69 4.69
CA GLU A 27 -7.38 -4.06 4.69
C GLU A 27 -8.29 -4.76 3.68
N TYR A 28 -9.54 -4.99 4.08
CA TYR A 28 -10.55 -5.72 3.30
C TYR A 28 -11.85 -4.90 3.21
N GLY A 29 -12.55 -5.03 2.07
CA GLY A 29 -13.83 -4.38 1.83
C GLY A 29 -14.98 -5.09 2.53
N SER A 30 -16.18 -4.53 2.41
CA SER A 30 -17.42 -5.14 2.93
C SER A 30 -17.72 -6.52 2.34
N THR A 31 -17.23 -6.78 1.12
CA THR A 31 -17.32 -8.07 0.44
C THR A 31 -16.24 -9.08 0.88
N GLY A 32 -15.30 -8.66 1.73
CA GLY A 32 -14.12 -9.44 2.09
C GLY A 32 -12.98 -9.40 1.06
N LEU A 33 -13.12 -8.61 -0.01
CA LEU A 33 -12.07 -8.48 -1.02
C LEU A 33 -10.89 -7.60 -0.54
N PRO A 34 -9.64 -7.92 -0.91
CA PRO A 34 -8.48 -7.10 -0.57
C PRO A 34 -8.57 -5.67 -1.09
N LYS A 35 -8.39 -4.68 -0.21
CA LYS A 35 -8.36 -3.25 -0.57
C LYS A 35 -6.96 -2.73 -0.87
N ASN A 36 -5.94 -3.40 -0.35
CA ASN A 36 -4.55 -2.99 -0.46
C ASN A 36 -3.63 -4.17 -0.82
N CYS A 37 -2.37 -3.87 -1.16
CA CYS A 37 -1.40 -4.87 -1.56
C CYS A 37 -1.07 -5.83 -0.41
N ARG A 38 -1.04 -5.33 0.83
CA ARG A 38 -0.80 -6.17 2.02
C ARG A 38 -1.83 -7.29 2.17
N ALA A 39 -3.11 -7.00 1.94
CA ALA A 39 -4.18 -7.99 1.94
C ALA A 39 -4.11 -8.92 0.71
N TYR A 40 -3.85 -8.38 -0.48
CA TYR A 40 -3.83 -9.16 -1.71
C TYR A 40 -2.68 -10.18 -1.74
N VAL A 41 -1.49 -9.77 -1.30
CA VAL A 41 -0.32 -10.66 -1.17
C VAL A 41 -0.65 -11.83 -0.23
N GLN A 42 -1.33 -11.58 0.88
CA GLN A 42 -1.71 -12.66 1.80
C GLN A 42 -2.70 -13.64 1.15
N SER A 43 -3.68 -13.15 0.41
CA SER A 43 -4.60 -13.99 -0.37
C SER A 43 -3.85 -14.83 -1.41
N ALA A 44 -2.90 -14.22 -2.13
CA ALA A 44 -2.09 -14.89 -3.14
C ALA A 44 -1.21 -16.01 -2.54
N ILE A 45 -0.57 -15.74 -1.39
CA ILE A 45 0.21 -16.75 -0.64
C ILE A 45 -0.68 -17.92 -0.22
N ASN A 46 -1.88 -17.62 0.31
CA ASN A 46 -2.81 -18.64 0.78
C ASN A 46 -3.28 -19.54 -0.38
N ASP A 47 -3.67 -18.93 -1.50
CA ASP A 47 -4.16 -19.67 -2.67
C ASP A 47 -3.04 -20.52 -3.31
N TYR A 48 -1.81 -20.02 -3.35
CA TYR A 48 -0.65 -20.80 -3.79
C TYR A 48 -0.39 -22.01 -2.87
N ARG A 49 -0.38 -21.80 -1.55
CA ARG A 49 -0.16 -22.87 -0.56
C ARG A 49 -1.27 -23.92 -0.59
N ALA A 50 -2.50 -23.50 -0.88
CA ALA A 50 -3.64 -24.37 -1.08
C ALA A 50 -3.63 -25.11 -2.44
N LYS A 51 -2.61 -24.90 -3.28
CA LYS A 51 -2.48 -25.49 -4.62
C LYS A 51 -3.64 -25.13 -5.56
N LYS A 52 -4.30 -23.99 -5.32
CA LYS A 52 -5.39 -23.48 -6.14
C LYS A 52 -4.89 -22.85 -7.45
N TYR A 53 -3.72 -22.22 -7.40
CA TYR A 53 -3.07 -21.58 -8.54
C TYR A 53 -1.59 -21.96 -8.61
N THR A 54 -1.07 -21.96 -9.83
CA THR A 54 0.36 -22.07 -10.13
C THR A 54 1.12 -20.82 -9.68
N ALA A 55 2.45 -20.91 -9.62
CA ALA A 55 3.28 -19.76 -9.32
C ALA A 55 3.10 -18.64 -10.36
N ASP A 56 3.03 -18.98 -11.65
CA ASP A 56 2.90 -17.99 -12.73
C ASP A 56 1.56 -17.24 -12.68
N GLU A 57 0.46 -17.95 -12.38
CA GLU A 57 -0.86 -17.33 -12.18
C GLU A 57 -0.84 -16.37 -10.98
N VAL A 58 -0.19 -16.78 -9.88
CA VAL A 58 -0.03 -15.95 -8.68
C VAL A 58 0.80 -14.70 -8.99
N MET A 59 1.92 -14.84 -9.70
CA MET A 59 2.78 -13.71 -10.07
C MET A 59 2.07 -12.75 -11.03
N THR A 60 1.30 -13.28 -11.99
CA THR A 60 0.47 -12.45 -12.89
C THR A 60 -0.57 -11.64 -12.11
N GLY A 61 -1.22 -12.27 -11.13
CA GLY A 61 -2.16 -11.59 -10.24
C GLY A 61 -1.49 -10.51 -9.40
N LEU A 62 -0.31 -10.81 -8.84
CA LEU A 62 0.50 -9.85 -8.07
C LEU A 62 0.90 -8.65 -8.92
N GLU A 63 1.38 -8.86 -10.15
CA GLU A 63 1.78 -7.75 -11.03
C GLU A 63 0.58 -6.83 -11.33
N ARG A 64 -0.58 -7.40 -11.64
CA ARG A 64 -1.79 -6.63 -11.97
C ARG A 64 -2.29 -5.74 -10.82
N ASN A 65 -2.14 -6.18 -9.58
CA ASN A 65 -2.73 -5.51 -8.41
C ASN A 65 -1.69 -4.76 -7.55
N CYS A 66 -0.43 -5.18 -7.59
CA CYS A 66 0.63 -4.75 -6.67
C CYS A 66 1.97 -4.47 -7.36
N GLY A 67 2.06 -4.70 -8.68
CA GLY A 67 3.24 -4.39 -9.48
C GLY A 67 3.49 -2.90 -9.61
N GLU A 68 4.51 -2.51 -10.36
CA GLU A 68 4.95 -1.12 -10.52
C GLU A 68 3.81 -0.18 -11.00
N HIS A 69 2.89 -0.72 -11.78
CA HIS A 69 1.71 -0.03 -12.29
C HIS A 69 0.39 -0.68 -11.84
N GLY A 70 0.46 -1.49 -10.79
CA GLY A 70 -0.69 -2.20 -10.24
C GLY A 70 -1.71 -1.24 -9.62
N ILE A 71 -2.99 -1.57 -9.77
CA ILE A 71 -4.11 -0.83 -9.19
C ILE A 71 -4.85 -1.77 -8.24
N THR A 72 -5.00 -1.38 -6.97
CA THR A 72 -5.76 -2.18 -6.00
C THR A 72 -7.27 -1.95 -6.18
N TRP A 73 -8.07 -2.81 -5.58
CA TRP A 73 -9.53 -2.81 -5.76
C TRP A 73 -10.22 -1.56 -5.18
N ASP A 74 -9.57 -0.83 -4.28
CA ASP A 74 -10.11 0.42 -3.69
C ASP A 74 -9.71 1.68 -4.46
N SER A 75 -8.92 1.54 -5.53
CA SER A 75 -8.50 2.65 -6.41
C SER A 75 -9.39 2.85 -7.64
N ASN A 76 -10.49 2.10 -7.76
CA ASN A 76 -11.55 2.29 -8.76
C ASN A 76 -12.84 2.78 -8.08
#